data_AF-A0A923IMQ8-F1
#
_entry.id   AF-A0A923IMQ8-F1
#
_cell.length_a   1.000
_cell.length_b   1.000
_cell.length_c   1.000
_cell.angle_alpha   90.00
_cell.angle_beta   90.00
_cell.angle_gamma   90.00
#
_symmetry.space_group_name_H-M   'P 1'
#
loop_
_entity.id
_entity.type
_entity.pdbx_description
1 polymer ?
#
loop_
_entity_poly.entity_id
_entity_poly.type
_entity_poly.pdbx_seq_one_letter_code
_entity_poly.pdbx_strand_id
1 'polypeptide(L)'
;MHQLIDEYLNFMAVEKGASRNTIDGYSRDLNRYAAFIESLKIQDIRLIGTEELISYLSRLKSEGLAANSVNRALAALRGFYKYLLREKKLESTPVAHIELARVWMHLPDV
;
A
#
# COMPACT_ATOMS: atom_id res chain seq x y z
N MET A 1 -0.59 1.79 -13.01
CA MET A 1 -0.69 2.05 -11.55
C MET A 1 -0.32 3.47 -11.16
N HIS A 2 0.77 4.03 -11.73
CA HIS A 2 1.25 5.39 -11.42
C HIS A 2 0.19 6.49 -11.50
N GLN A 3 -0.65 6.51 -12.55
CA GLN A 3 -1.73 7.49 -12.65
C GLN A 3 -2.69 7.45 -11.43
N LEU A 4 -3.03 6.26 -10.94
CA LEU A 4 -3.89 6.12 -9.76
C LEU A 4 -3.20 6.66 -8.50
N ILE A 5 -1.89 6.46 -8.40
CA ILE A 5 -1.08 6.98 -7.29
C ILE A 5 -1.08 8.51 -7.33
N ASP A 6 -0.87 9.12 -8.50
CA ASP A 6 -0.87 10.57 -8.65
C ASP A 6 -2.22 11.17 -8.27
N GLU A 7 -3.32 10.56 -8.70
CA GLU A 7 -4.67 10.98 -8.33
C GLU A 7 -4.90 10.89 -6.81
N TYR A 8 -4.45 9.82 -6.16
CA TYR A 8 -4.54 9.66 -4.72
C TYR A 8 -3.68 10.68 -3.95
N LEU A 9 -2.45 10.95 -4.41
CA LEU A 9 -1.57 11.93 -3.79
C LEU A 9 -2.12 13.35 -3.94
N ASN A 10 -2.72 13.66 -5.09
CA ASN A 10 -3.43 14.92 -5.30
C ASN A 10 -4.64 15.05 -4.36
N PHE A 11 -5.45 14.00 -4.23
CA PHE A 11 -6.54 13.93 -3.23
C PHE A 11 -6.02 14.18 -1.81
N MET A 12 -4.89 13.57 -1.43
CA MET A 12 -4.28 13.78 -0.12
C MET A 12 -3.82 15.23 0.10
N ALA A 13 -3.28 15.86 -0.95
CA ALA A 13 -2.82 17.25 -0.89
C ALA A 13 -3.99 18.23 -0.78
N VAL A 14 -4.98 18.10 -1.66
CA VAL A 14 -6.04 19.09 -1.86
C VAL A 14 -7.21 18.87 -0.90
N GLU A 15 -7.74 17.65 -0.84
CA GLU A 15 -8.95 17.37 -0.03
C GLU A 15 -8.62 17.04 1.42
N LYS A 16 -7.48 16.38 1.68
CA LYS A 16 -7.09 16.01 3.05
C LYS A 16 -6.14 17.00 3.72
N GLY A 17 -5.61 17.98 2.98
CA GLY A 17 -4.65 18.96 3.52
C GLY A 17 -3.40 18.29 4.12
N ALA A 18 -2.99 17.15 3.57
CA ALA A 18 -1.85 16.41 4.10
C ALA A 18 -0.55 17.22 3.94
N SER A 19 0.33 17.13 4.93
CA SER A 19 1.63 17.82 4.86
C SER A 19 2.46 17.32 3.67
N ARG A 20 3.33 18.18 3.13
CA ARG A 20 4.28 17.81 2.07
C ARG A 20 5.12 16.59 2.45
N ASN A 21 5.58 16.52 3.71
CA ASN A 21 6.34 15.37 4.21
C ASN A 21 5.54 14.06 4.15
N THR A 22 4.24 14.12 4.44
CA THR A 22 3.33 12.97 4.33
C THR A 22 3.18 12.54 2.87
N ILE A 23 2.96 13.50 1.97
CA ILE A 23 2.82 13.25 0.52
C ILE A 23 4.10 12.63 -0.04
N ASP A 24 5.26 13.21 0.27
CA ASP A 24 6.57 12.71 -0.20
C ASP A 24 6.90 11.32 0.39
N GLY A 25 6.48 11.06 1.62
CA GLY A 25 6.55 9.73 2.23
C GLY A 25 5.69 8.72 1.47
N TYR A 26 4.40 9.05 1.28
CA TYR A 26 3.45 8.16 0.63
C TYR A 26 3.79 7.93 -0.85
N SER A 27 4.26 8.95 -1.56
CA SER A 27 4.72 8.84 -2.93
C SER A 27 5.86 7.82 -3.06
N ARG A 28 6.88 7.92 -2.21
CA ARG A 28 7.99 6.95 -2.21
C ARG A 28 7.53 5.53 -1.90
N ASP A 29 6.68 5.39 -0.88
CA ASP A 29 6.21 4.08 -0.43
C ASP A 29 5.30 3.42 -1.49
N LEU A 30 4.43 4.18 -2.15
CA LEU A 30 3.52 3.69 -3.21
C LEU A 30 4.24 3.42 -4.54
N ASN A 31 5.23 4.23 -4.92
CA ASN A 31 6.02 3.96 -6.11
C ASN A 31 6.89 2.70 -5.96
N ARG A 32 7.44 2.46 -4.75
CA ARG A 32 8.12 1.19 -4.44
C ARG A 32 7.18 0.00 -4.59
N TYR A 33 5.94 0.14 -4.11
CA TYR A 33 4.92 -0.89 -4.28
C TYR A 33 4.56 -1.13 -5.74
N ALA A 34 4.35 -0.07 -6.53
CA ALA A 34 4.07 -0.20 -7.96
C ALA A 34 5.19 -0.97 -8.68
N ALA A 35 6.45 -0.62 -8.42
CA ALA A 35 7.59 -1.32 -9.00
C ALA A 35 7.66 -2.81 -8.59
N PHE A 36 7.28 -3.15 -7.34
CA PHE A 36 7.17 -4.53 -6.92
C PHE A 36 6.09 -5.28 -7.71
N ILE A 37 4.90 -4.72 -7.86
CA ILE A 37 3.81 -5.38 -8.60
C ILE A 37 4.14 -5.50 -10.10
N GLU A 38 4.77 -4.49 -10.69
CA GLU A 38 5.25 -4.55 -12.08
C GLU A 38 6.29 -5.66 -12.27
N SER A 39 7.14 -5.93 -11.26
CA SER A 39 8.08 -7.06 -11.30
C SER A 39 7.39 -8.43 -11.29
N LEU A 40 6.15 -8.51 -10.78
CA LEU A 40 5.29 -9.69 -10.87
C LEU A 40 4.53 -9.77 -12.21
N LYS A 41 4.76 -8.83 -13.13
CA LYS A 41 4.08 -8.69 -14.43
C LYS A 41 2.58 -8.42 -14.32
N ILE A 42 2.12 -7.91 -13.18
CA ILE A 42 0.72 -7.51 -12.97
C ILE A 42 0.59 -6.04 -13.35
N GLN A 43 -0.21 -5.75 -14.37
CA GLN A 43 -0.44 -4.37 -14.85
C GLN A 43 -1.78 -3.79 -14.37
N ASP A 44 -2.72 -4.67 -14.06
CA ASP A 44 -4.06 -4.31 -13.62
C ASP A 44 -4.18 -4.45 -12.09
N ILE A 45 -4.47 -3.34 -11.42
CA ILE A 45 -4.63 -3.28 -9.96
C ILE A 45 -5.79 -4.16 -9.46
N ARG A 46 -6.77 -4.46 -10.31
CA ARG A 46 -7.90 -5.35 -9.99
C ARG A 46 -7.49 -6.81 -9.82
N LEU A 47 -6.34 -7.18 -10.37
CA LEU A 47 -5.79 -8.54 -10.27
C LEU A 47 -4.92 -8.73 -9.02
N ILE A 48 -4.67 -7.65 -8.25
CA ILE A 48 -3.82 -7.74 -7.06
C ILE A 48 -4.64 -8.22 -5.87
N GLY A 49 -4.25 -9.37 -5.32
CA GLY A 49 -4.88 -10.00 -4.18
C GLY A 49 -4.10 -9.81 -2.87
N THR A 50 -4.52 -10.59 -1.87
CA THR A 50 -3.89 -10.58 -0.54
C THR A 50 -2.48 -11.18 -0.57
N GLU A 51 -2.23 -12.16 -1.45
CA GLU A 51 -0.94 -12.85 -1.56
C GLU A 51 0.19 -11.93 -2.03
N GLU A 52 -0.05 -11.11 -3.04
CA GLU A 52 0.92 -10.14 -3.55
C GLU A 52 1.26 -9.10 -2.48
N LEU A 53 0.26 -8.64 -1.72
CA LEU A 53 0.50 -7.69 -0.66
C LEU A 53 1.26 -8.29 0.53
N ILE A 54 0.96 -9.53 0.93
CA ILE A 54 1.75 -10.25 1.94
C ILE A 54 3.20 -10.44 1.46
N SER A 55 3.36 -10.78 0.19
CA SER A 55 4.68 -10.92 -0.44
C SER A 55 5.44 -9.59 -0.44
N TYR A 56 4.76 -8.48 -0.73
CA TYR A 56 5.35 -7.15 -0.65
C TYR A 56 5.80 -6.80 0.77
N LEU A 57 4.95 -7.02 1.78
CA LEU A 57 5.31 -6.74 3.18
C LEU A 57 6.46 -7.61 3.66
N SER A 58 6.48 -8.89 3.27
CA SER A 58 7.59 -9.81 3.54
C SER A 58 8.89 -9.31 2.90
N ARG A 59 8.82 -8.79 1.67
CA ARG A 59 9.95 -8.16 0.99
C ARG A 59 10.47 -6.93 1.72
N LEU A 60 9.59 -6.03 2.20
CA LEU A 60 10.04 -4.86 2.96
C LEU A 60 10.79 -5.26 4.25
N LYS A 61 10.35 -6.35 4.90
CA LYS A 61 11.03 -6.90 6.08
C LYS A 61 12.38 -7.51 5.71
N SER A 62 12.47 -8.28 4.63
CA SER A 62 13.73 -8.89 4.19
C SER A 62 14.76 -7.87 3.67
N GLU A 63 14.29 -6.75 3.12
CA GLU A 63 15.12 -5.59 2.77
C GLU A 63 15.63 -4.80 3.99
N GLY A 64 15.29 -5.22 5.22
CA GLY A 64 15.79 -4.63 6.46
C GLY A 64 15.19 -3.25 6.77
N LEU A 65 14.01 -2.91 6.23
CA LEU A 65 13.38 -1.63 6.54
C LEU A 65 13.03 -1.54 8.02
N ALA A 66 13.31 -0.39 8.61
CA ALA A 66 12.87 -0.07 9.96
C ALA A 66 11.35 -0.20 10.10
N ALA A 67 10.87 -0.67 11.25
CA ALA A 67 9.46 -0.90 11.52
C ALA A 67 8.58 0.34 11.24
N ASN A 68 9.08 1.54 11.52
CA ASN A 68 8.38 2.80 11.23
C ASN A 68 8.17 3.02 9.73
N SER A 69 9.14 2.64 8.89
CA SER A 69 9.01 2.72 7.43
C SER A 69 8.00 1.71 6.91
N VAL A 70 8.00 0.48 7.44
CA VAL A 70 7.00 -0.55 7.08
C VAL A 70 5.59 -0.10 7.47
N ASN A 71 5.43 0.47 8.67
CA ASN A 71 4.14 0.97 9.13
C ASN A 71 3.64 2.15 8.29
N ARG A 72 4.53 3.08 7.88
CA ARG A 72 4.16 4.19 6.98
C ARG A 72 3.75 3.67 5.59
N ALA A 73 4.50 2.72 5.03
CA ALA A 73 4.15 2.11 3.75
C ALA A 73 2.77 1.42 3.80
N LEU A 74 2.48 0.71 4.88
CA LEU A 74 1.17 0.09 5.07
C LEU A 74 0.05 1.13 5.25
N ALA A 75 0.30 2.25 5.94
CA ALA A 75 -0.65 3.34 6.04
C ALA A 75 -0.94 3.98 4.67
N ALA A 76 0.10 4.17 3.83
CA ALA A 76 -0.05 4.65 2.47
C ALA A 76 -0.89 3.70 1.61
N LEU A 77 -0.60 2.39 1.65
CA LEU A 77 -1.37 1.37 0.94
C LEU A 77 -2.85 1.36 1.38
N ARG A 78 -3.10 1.41 2.69
CA ARG A 78 -4.47 1.49 3.23
C ARG A 78 -5.24 2.69 2.70
N GLY A 79 -4.64 3.87 2.78
CA GLY A 79 -5.25 5.09 2.29
C GLY A 79 -5.51 5.02 0.78
N PHE A 80 -4.54 4.51 0.01
CA PHE A 80 -4.63 4.36 -1.44
C PHE A 80 -5.78 3.44 -1.85
N TYR A 81 -5.83 2.20 -1.34
CA TYR A 81 -6.91 1.27 -1.70
C TYR A 81 -8.28 1.76 -1.22
N LYS A 82 -8.37 2.40 -0.06
CA LYS A 82 -9.62 3.01 0.42
C LYS A 82 -10.10 4.14 -0.50
N TYR A 83 -9.17 4.96 -1.00
CA TYR A 83 -9.47 5.98 -2.00
C TYR A 83 -9.99 5.34 -3.29
N LEU A 84 -9.34 4.29 -3.80
CA LEU A 84 -9.79 3.62 -5.03
C LEU A 84 -11.19 3.00 -4.91
N LEU A 85 -11.53 2.44 -3.74
CA LEU A 85 -12.89 1.98 -3.46
C LEU A 85 -13.90 3.13 -3.46
N ARG A 86 -13.57 4.24 -2.78
CA ARG A 86 -14.43 5.43 -2.74
C ARG A 86 -14.71 5.99 -4.14
N GLU A 87 -13.68 6.03 -4.98
CA GLU A 87 -13.77 6.51 -6.36
C GLU A 87 -14.30 5.45 -7.34
N LYS A 88 -14.79 4.30 -6.83
CA LYS A 88 -15.36 3.19 -7.61
C LYS A 88 -14.41 2.62 -8.69
N LYS A 89 -13.10 2.76 -8.47
CA LYS A 89 -12.06 2.18 -9.35
C LYS A 89 -11.76 0.73 -9.02
N LEU A 90 -12.12 0.31 -7.82
CA LEU A 90 -12.11 -1.06 -7.34
C LEU A 90 -13.48 -1.38 -6.71
N GLU A 91 -13.88 -2.64 -6.80
CA GLU A 91 -15.10 -3.14 -6.12
C GLU A 91 -14.78 -3.75 -4.75
N SER A 92 -13.54 -4.22 -4.56
CA SER A 92 -13.06 -4.82 -3.31
C SER A 92 -11.60 -4.45 -3.06
N THR A 93 -11.13 -4.67 -1.83
CA THR A 93 -9.74 -4.42 -1.45
C THR A 93 -9.13 -5.63 -0.76
N PRO A 94 -7.92 -6.07 -1.16
CA PRO A 94 -7.18 -7.10 -0.44
C PRO A 94 -6.64 -6.59 0.92
N VAL A 95 -6.64 -5.27 1.16
CA VAL A 95 -6.01 -4.66 2.34
C VAL A 95 -6.73 -4.99 3.65
N ALA A 96 -8.05 -5.20 3.62
CA ALA A 96 -8.81 -5.57 4.82
C ALA A 96 -8.34 -6.92 5.40
N HIS A 97 -7.97 -7.87 4.54
CA HIS A 97 -7.51 -9.20 4.93
C HIS A 97 -6.09 -9.18 5.52
N ILE A 98 -5.29 -8.15 5.20
CA ILE A 98 -3.94 -7.99 5.74
C ILE A 98 -3.95 -7.56 7.19
N GLU A 99 -4.90 -6.71 7.60
CA GLU A 99 -5.01 -6.32 9.01
C GLU A 99 -5.22 -7.55 9.89
N LEU A 100 -6.06 -8.48 9.43
CA LEU A 100 -6.23 -9.78 10.05
C LEU A 100 -4.93 -10.58 10.01
N ALA A 101 -4.32 -10.78 8.84
CA ALA A 101 -3.08 -11.56 8.68
C ALA A 101 -1.91 -11.05 9.55
N ARG A 102 -1.78 -9.73 9.72
CA ARG A 102 -0.75 -9.12 10.59
C ARG A 102 -0.97 -9.44 12.06
N VAL A 103 -2.21 -9.55 12.53
CA VAL A 103 -2.50 -9.99 13.91
C VAL A 103 -1.95 -11.40 14.13
N TRP A 104 -2.09 -12.29 13.14
CA TRP A 104 -1.54 -13.65 13.20
C TRP A 104 -0.01 -13.70 13.09
N MET A 105 0.59 -12.80 12.31
CA MET A 105 2.05 -12.74 12.07
C MET A 105 2.84 -12.05 13.21
N HIS A 106 2.16 -11.49 14.22
CA HIS A 106 2.74 -10.87 15.43
C HIS A 106 2.75 -11.80 16.65
N LEU A 107 2.32 -13.05 16.53
CA LEU A 107 2.53 -14.02 17.60
C LEU A 107 3.99 -14.47 17.57
N PRO A 108 4.75 -14.33 18.68
CA PRO A 108 5.96 -15.11 18.85
C PRO A 108 5.56 -16.59 18.80
N ASP A 109 6.35 -17.42 18.12
CA ASP A 109 6.31 -18.86 18.37
C ASP A 109 6.50 -19.07 19.88
N VAL A 110 5.44 -19.54 20.55
CA VAL A 110 5.49 -20.08 21.91
C VAL A 110 5.75 -21.57 21.84
#